data_AF-A0A1D8S2P1-F1
#
_entry.id   AF-A0A1D8S2P1-F1
#
_cell.length_a   1.000
_cell.length_b   1.000
_cell.length_c   1.000
_cell.angle_alpha   90.00
_cell.angle_beta   90.00
_cell.angle_gamma   90.00
#
_symmetry.space_group_name_H-M   'P 1'
#
loop_
_entity.id
_entity.type
_entity.pdbx_description
1 polymer ?
#
loop_
_entity_poly.entity_id
_entity_poly.type
_entity_poly.pdbx_seq_one_letter_code
_entity_poly.pdbx_strand_id
1 'polypeptide(L)' 'MVDHNGVEVGTVDDVRNGDLYVKVGPDADSETLSELHWDGTVNKEVHRLPDQYVSDITDTTVRITI' A
#
# COMPACT_ATOMS: atom_id res chain seq x y z
N MET A 1 -6.70 1.39 -0.61
CA MET A 1 -5.49 2.18 -0.30
C MET A 1 -5.16 2.96 -1.55
N VAL A 2 -4.94 4.27 -1.41
CA VAL A 2 -4.72 5.15 -2.55
C VAL A 2 -3.47 5.99 -2.38
N ASP A 3 -2.85 6.35 -3.50
CA ASP A 3 -1.74 7.30 -3.55
C ASP A 3 -2.22 8.75 -3.42
N HIS A 4 -1.29 9.70 -3.55
CA HIS A 4 -1.57 11.14 -3.51
C HIS A 4 -2.41 11.63 -4.73
N ASN A 5 -2.39 10.90 -5.85
CA ASN A 5 -3.19 11.17 -7.04
C ASN A 5 -4.61 10.57 -6.94
N GLY A 6 -4.88 9.77 -5.90
CA GLY A 6 -6.14 9.06 -5.71
C GLY A 6 -6.24 7.75 -6.51
N VAL A 7 -5.13 7.25 -7.06
CA VAL A 7 -5.05 5.97 -7.75
C VAL A 7 -5.07 4.83 -6.73
N GLU A 8 -5.82 3.78 -7.01
CA GLU A 8 -5.85 2.59 -6.17
C GLU A 8 -4.54 1.80 -6.29
N VAL A 9 -3.79 1.75 -5.19
CA VAL A 9 -2.53 1.00 -5.10
C VAL A 9 -2.80 -0.43 -4.60
N GLY A 10 -3.88 -0.62 -3.83
CA GLY A 10 -4.24 -1.93 -3.31
C GLY A 10 -5.25 -1.88 -2.17
N THR A 11 -5.42 -3.00 -1.49
CA THR A 11 -6.35 -3.16 -0.36
C THR A 11 -5.63 -3.67 0.87
N VAL A 12 -6.03 -3.18 2.05
CA VAL A 12 -5.54 -3.73 3.31
C VAL A 12 -6.14 -5.12 3.47
N ASP A 13 -5.28 -6.13 3.57
CA ASP A 13 -5.65 -7.54 3.73
C ASP A 13 -5.70 -7.91 5.23
N ASP A 14 -4.72 -7.45 6.00
CA ASP A 14 -4.54 -7.84 7.40
C ASP A 14 -3.85 -6.72 8.20
N VAL A 15 -4.03 -6.75 9.52
CA VAL A 15 -3.32 -5.88 10.47
C VAL A 15 -2.69 -6.76 11.55
N ARG A 16 -1.37 -6.83 11.57
CA ARG A 16 -0.63 -7.70 12.49
C ARG A 16 0.26 -6.86 13.37
N ASN A 17 0.04 -6.90 14.68
CA ASN A 17 0.83 -6.15 15.65
C ASN A 17 0.89 -4.63 15.38
N GLY A 18 -0.18 -4.07 14.79
CA GLY A 18 -0.24 -2.66 14.40
C GLY A 18 0.37 -2.34 13.04
N ASP A 19 0.99 -3.32 12.38
CA ASP A 19 1.50 -3.19 11.02
C ASP A 19 0.40 -3.54 10.00
N LEU A 20 0.23 -2.67 9.00
CA LEU A 20 -0.71 -2.89 7.89
C LEU A 20 -0.08 -3.82 6.84
N TYR A 21 -0.83 -4.82 6.40
CA TYR A 21 -0.47 -5.70 5.29
C TYR A 21 -1.44 -5.48 4.14
N VAL A 22 -0.89 -5.22 2.96
CA VAL A 22 -1.61 -4.76 1.78
C VAL A 22 -1.43 -5.74 0.65
N LYS A 23 -2.53 -6.09 0.01
CA LYS A 23 -2.54 -6.77 -1.28
C LYS A 23 -2.49 -5.73 -2.39
N VAL A 24 -1.49 -5.85 -3.26
CA VAL A 24 -1.30 -4.92 -4.38
C VAL A 24 -2.45 -5.10 -5.39
N GLY A 25 -3.04 -3.98 -5.80
CA GLY A 25 -4.07 -3.94 -6.82
C GLY A 25 -3.50 -4.13 -8.23
N PRO A 26 -4.31 -4.59 -9.20
CA PRO A 26 -3.86 -4.76 -10.59
C PRO A 26 -3.54 -3.44 -11.28
N ASP A 27 -4.10 -2.32 -10.79
CA ASP A 27 -3.93 -0.98 -11.34
C ASP A 27 -2.82 -0.16 -10.66
N ALA A 28 -2.01 -0.79 -9.79
CA ALA A 28 -0.95 -0.11 -9.07
C ALA A 28 0.20 0.31 -10.00
N ASP A 29 0.56 1.61 -9.95
CA ASP A 29 1.65 2.16 -10.74
C ASP A 29 3.03 1.63 -10.33
N SER A 30 3.88 1.35 -11.32
CA SER A 30 5.21 0.78 -11.08
C SER A 30 6.15 1.72 -10.32
N GLU A 31 5.96 3.04 -10.45
CA GLU A 31 6.69 4.06 -9.69
C GLU A 31 6.35 3.93 -8.20
N THR A 32 5.06 3.95 -7.86
CA THR A 32 4.56 3.72 -6.50
C THR A 32 5.06 2.41 -5.90
N LEU A 33 5.01 1.31 -6.66
CA LEU A 33 5.52 0.03 -6.19
C LEU A 33 7.02 0.06 -5.96
N SER A 34 7.80 0.80 -6.74
CA SER A 34 9.25 0.94 -6.55
C SER A 34 9.58 1.77 -5.31
N GLU A 35 8.85 2.86 -5.06
CA GLU A 35 9.02 3.71 -3.87
C GLU A 35 8.65 2.98 -2.57
N LEU A 36 7.65 2.09 -2.64
CA LEU A 36 7.30 1.19 -1.54
C LEU A 36 8.23 -0.03 -1.43
N HIS A 37 9.19 -0.19 -2.34
CA HIS A 37 10.08 -1.34 -2.47
C HIS A 37 9.34 -2.68 -2.66
N TRP A 38 8.22 -2.64 -3.38
CA TRP A 38 7.38 -3.79 -3.73
C TRP A 38 7.61 -4.31 -5.15
N ASP A 39 8.31 -3.55 -6.01
CA ASP A 39 8.59 -3.84 -7.43
C ASP A 39 9.29 -5.19 -7.67
N GLY A 40 10.10 -5.66 -6.73
CA GLY A 40 10.83 -6.94 -6.83
C GLY A 40 10.11 -8.15 -6.21
N THR A 41 8.97 -7.95 -5.52
CA THR A 41 8.34 -8.96 -4.67
C THR A 41 6.97 -9.38 -5.19
N VAL A 42 6.82 -9.51 -6.52
CA VAL A 42 5.57 -9.93 -7.20
C VAL A 42 5.13 -11.36 -6.83
N ASN A 43 5.92 -12.11 -6.06
CA ASN A 43 5.58 -13.45 -5.56
C ASN A 43 5.01 -13.48 -4.12
N LYS A 44 4.81 -12.33 -3.45
CA LYS A 44 4.06 -12.30 -2.18
C LYS A 44 2.64 -11.80 -2.43
N GLU A 45 1.67 -12.53 -1.90
CA GLU A 45 0.26 -12.12 -1.97
C GLU A 45 -0.03 -10.84 -1.16
N VAL A 46 0.81 -10.53 -0.16
CA VAL A 46 0.66 -9.37 0.72
C VAL A 46 2.01 -8.76 1.09
N HIS A 47 2.04 -7.43 1.20
CA HIS A 47 3.20 -6.62 1.52
C HIS A 47 2.96 -5.81 2.79
N ARG A 48 3.96 -5.72 3.68
CA ARG A 48 3.88 -4.80 4.82
C ARG A 48 3.96 -3.37 4.30
N LEU A 49 3.03 -2.51 4.72
CA LEU A 49 3.05 -1.08 4.49
C LEU A 49 3.74 -0.38 5.67
N PRO A 50 4.94 0.20 5.48
CA PRO A 50 5.60 0.98 6.51
C PRO A 50 4.77 2.22 6.90
N ASP A 51 4.67 2.49 8.20
CA ASP A 51 3.90 3.61 8.75
C ASP A 51 4.38 4.97 8.25
N GLN A 52 5.67 5.10 7.91
CA GLN A 52 6.26 6.32 7.36
C GLN A 52 5.61 6.80 6.05
N TYR A 53 5.00 5.89 5.28
CA TYR A 53 4.31 6.24 4.04
C TYR A 53 2.83 6.55 4.27
N VAL A 54 2.28 6.24 5.45
CA VAL A 54 0.88 6.49 5.74
C VAL A 54 0.68 7.96 6.10
N SER A 55 -0.11 8.65 5.28
CA SER A 55 -0.40 10.06 5.50
C SER A 55 -1.69 10.28 6.27
N ASP A 56 -2.71 9.47 6.00
CA ASP A 56 -4.03 9.61 6.59
C ASP A 56 -4.76 8.26 6.58
N ILE A 57 -5.51 7.99 7.64
CA ILE A 57 -6.35 6.80 7.76
C ILE A 57 -7.76 7.25 8.13
N THR A 58 -8.71 6.90 7.28
CA THR A 58 -10.16 6.98 7.54
C THR A 58 -10.72 5.59 7.77
N ASP A 59 -11.99 5.49 8.18
CA ASP A 59 -12.68 4.22 8.41
C ASP A 59 -12.65 3.27 7.20
N THR A 60 -12.50 3.81 5.98
CA THR A 60 -12.55 3.03 4.73
C THR A 60 -11.33 3.19 3.84
N THR A 61 -10.42 4.12 4.13
CA THR A 61 -9.35 4.48 3.19
C THR A 61 -8.06 4.83 3.91
N VAL A 62 -6.99 4.14 3.53
CA VAL A 62 -5.60 4.49 3.85
C VAL A 62 -5.04 5.29 2.67
N ARG A 63 -4.55 6.50 2.94
CA ARG A 63 -3.81 7.34 1.99
C ARG A 63 -2.33 7.26 2.27
N ILE A 64 -1.54 7.12 1.22
CA ILE A 64 -0.08 7.18 1.31
C ILE A 64 0.47 8.46 0.67
N THR A 65 1.58 8.95 1.24
CA THR A 65 2.37 10.06 0.69
C THR A 65 3.68 9.48 0.21
N ILE A 66 3.78 9.40 -1.11
CA ILE A 66 4.96 9.12 -1.93
C ILE A 66 4.93 10.15 -3.06
#